data_AF-A0A9E2UX73-F1
#
_entry.id   AF-A0A9E2UX73-F1
#
_cell.length_a   1.000
_cell.length_b   1.000
_cell.length_c   1.000
_cell.angle_alpha   90.00
_cell.angle_beta   90.00
_cell.angle_gamma   90.00
#
_symmetry.space_group_name_H-M   'P 1'
#
loop_
_entity.id
_entity.type
_entity.pdbx_description
1 polymer ?
#
loop_
_entity_poly.entity_id
_entity_poly.type
_entity_poly.pdbx_seq_one_letter_code
_entity_poly.pdbx_strand_id
1 'polypeptide(L)'
;MTTEKLKRANPMARWLSSTPEQAKDTGMAMVLICLLLGYWGKFPKFLPVSLALLLLTMVWPNAFRPLAVLWFGLSHLLSRVMSRVILTVVFFLVVTPIGVIRRLCGADALQLKKWKQGRGSVFVVREGVVQGKDMANPY
;
A
#
# COMPACT_ATOMS: atom_id res chain seq x y z
N MET A 1 -28.51 16.41 18.63
CA MET A 1 -27.59 15.44 19.28
C MET A 1 -27.67 14.02 18.70
N THR A 2 -28.63 13.70 17.82
CA THR A 2 -28.87 12.36 17.26
C THR A 2 -28.19 12.08 15.91
N THR A 3 -27.80 13.10 15.14
CA THR A 3 -27.23 12.94 13.79
C THR A 3 -25.74 12.52 13.77
N GLU A 4 -24.98 12.84 14.81
CA GLU A 4 -23.55 12.49 14.91
C GLU A 4 -23.31 10.99 15.20
N LYS A 5 -24.16 10.37 16.02
CA LYS A 5 -23.98 8.95 16.40
C LYS A 5 -24.27 7.99 15.25
N LEU A 6 -25.22 8.30 14.37
CA LEU A 6 -25.51 7.51 13.18
C LEU A 6 -24.39 7.56 12.12
N LYS A 7 -23.65 8.68 12.04
CA LYS A 7 -22.50 8.84 11.12
C LYS A 7 -21.28 8.02 11.55
N ARG A 8 -21.11 7.76 12.86
CA ARG A 8 -20.02 6.92 13.40
C ARG A 8 -20.29 5.42 13.23
N ALA A 9 -21.55 5.00 13.17
CA ALA A 9 -21.94 3.60 13.12
C ALA A 9 -21.76 2.94 11.73
N ASN A 10 -21.73 3.73 10.64
CA ASN A 10 -21.60 3.20 9.29
C ASN A 10 -20.24 3.58 8.67
N PRO A 11 -19.23 2.68 8.69
CA PRO A 11 -17.94 2.95 8.07
C PRO A 11 -18.09 3.24 6.57
N MET A 12 -19.01 2.58 5.85
CA MET A 12 -19.31 2.80 4.43
C MET A 12 -19.81 4.24 4.13
N ALA A 13 -20.63 4.84 5.00
CA ALA A 13 -21.17 6.19 4.79
C ALA A 13 -20.12 7.30 4.91
N ARG A 14 -19.05 7.05 5.68
CA ARG A 14 -17.92 7.96 5.84
C ARG A 14 -17.00 8.00 4.61
N TRP A 15 -17.02 6.95 3.78
CA TRP A 15 -16.25 6.88 2.53
C TRP A 15 -16.97 7.52 1.32
N LEU A 16 -18.31 7.61 1.37
CA LEU A 16 -19.10 8.29 0.32
C LEU A 16 -19.27 9.80 0.55
N SER A 17 -18.92 10.32 1.74
CA SER A 17 -18.98 11.76 1.99
C SER A 17 -17.75 12.45 1.42
N SER A 18 -17.64 12.50 0.09
CA SER A 18 -16.71 13.41 -0.56
C SER A 18 -17.05 14.83 -0.14
N THR A 19 -16.14 15.45 0.62
CA THR A 19 -16.36 16.83 1.08
C THR A 19 -16.41 17.74 -0.16
N PRO A 20 -17.15 18.86 -0.12
CA PRO A 20 -17.17 19.81 -1.23
C PRO A 20 -15.78 20.33 -1.61
N GLU A 21 -14.80 20.27 -0.71
CA GLU A 21 -13.38 20.54 -0.97
C GLU A 21 -12.74 19.47 -1.87
N GLN A 22 -12.94 18.19 -1.57
CA GLN A 22 -12.40 17.09 -2.40
C GLN A 22 -12.94 17.12 -3.84
N ALA A 23 -14.20 17.54 -4.03
CA ALA A 23 -14.76 17.73 -5.37
C ALA A 23 -14.06 18.86 -6.14
N LYS A 24 -13.70 19.96 -5.45
CA LYS A 24 -12.93 21.07 -6.04
C LYS A 24 -11.51 20.65 -6.38
N ASP A 25 -10.83 19.94 -5.47
CA ASP A 25 -9.45 19.48 -5.67
C ASP A 25 -9.34 18.49 -6.84
N THR A 26 -10.31 17.58 -6.95
CA THR A 26 -10.39 16.64 -8.08
C THR A 26 -10.65 17.38 -9.39
N GLY A 27 -11.53 18.38 -9.37
CA GLY A 27 -11.80 19.25 -10.51
C GLY A 27 -10.56 20.01 -10.99
N MET A 28 -9.81 20.62 -10.06
CA MET A 28 -8.56 21.32 -10.37
C MET A 28 -7.49 20.37 -10.94
N ALA A 29 -7.35 19.18 -10.37
CA ALA A 29 -6.41 18.17 -10.87
C ALA A 29 -6.77 17.73 -12.31
N MET A 30 -8.05 17.54 -12.61
CA MET A 30 -8.50 17.09 -13.93
C MET A 30 -8.28 18.16 -15.01
N VAL A 31 -8.51 19.43 -14.67
CA VAL A 31 -8.18 20.57 -15.53
C VAL A 31 -6.69 20.58 -15.86
N LEU A 32 -5.85 20.44 -14.84
CA LEU A 32 -4.39 20.50 -14.99
C LEU A 32 -3.89 19.36 -15.90
N ILE A 33 -4.39 18.14 -15.71
CA ILE A 33 -4.09 16.99 -16.58
C ILE A 33 -4.49 17.30 -18.02
N CYS A 34 -5.68 17.86 -18.24
CA CYS A 34 -6.16 18.16 -19.58
C CYS A 34 -5.34 19.27 -20.27
N LEU A 35 -4.90 20.28 -19.52
CA LEU A 35 -3.99 21.35 -19.98
C LEU A 35 -2.63 20.79 -20.39
N LEU A 36 -2.04 19.92 -19.56
CA LEU A 36 -0.76 19.27 -19.88
C LEU A 36 -0.86 18.38 -21.12
N LEU A 37 -1.93 17.59 -21.24
CA LEU A 37 -2.16 16.76 -22.43
C LEU A 37 -2.42 17.59 -23.69
N GLY A 38 -3.14 18.71 -23.59
CA GLY A 38 -3.33 19.65 -24.70
C GLY A 38 -2.02 20.31 -25.13
N TYR A 39 -1.19 20.70 -24.17
CA TYR A 39 0.12 21.31 -24.41
C TYR A 39 1.12 20.34 -25.04
N TRP A 40 1.19 19.10 -24.54
CA TRP A 40 2.10 18.08 -25.09
C TRP A 40 1.58 17.41 -26.37
N GLY A 41 0.26 17.21 -26.48
CA GLY A 41 -0.34 16.48 -27.59
C GLY A 41 -0.40 17.24 -28.91
N LYS A 42 -0.25 18.58 -28.92
CA LYS A 42 -0.42 19.44 -30.12
C LYS A 42 -1.71 19.12 -30.92
N PHE A 43 -2.78 18.69 -30.25
CA PHE A 43 -4.07 18.42 -30.88
C PHE A 43 -5.05 19.58 -30.58
N PRO A 44 -5.32 20.49 -31.53
CA PRO A 44 -6.12 21.70 -31.30
C PRO A 44 -7.60 21.42 -30.95
N LYS A 45 -8.07 20.18 -31.11
CA LYS A 45 -9.46 19.77 -30.83
C LYS A 45 -9.74 19.48 -29.35
N PHE A 46 -8.71 19.21 -28.54
CA PHE A 46 -8.89 18.91 -27.11
C PHE A 46 -8.90 20.16 -26.22
N LEU A 47 -8.31 21.28 -26.68
CA LEU A 47 -8.32 22.57 -26.00
C LEU A 47 -9.71 23.11 -25.63
N PRO A 48 -10.71 23.16 -26.55
CA PRO A 48 -12.04 23.65 -26.20
C PRO A 48 -12.77 22.71 -25.23
N VAL A 49 -12.48 21.41 -25.28
CA VAL A 49 -13.05 20.42 -24.35
C VAL A 49 -12.48 20.62 -22.94
N SER A 50 -11.16 20.84 -22.81
CA SER A 50 -10.54 21.17 -21.52
C SER A 50 -11.08 22.47 -20.93
N LEU A 51 -11.28 23.48 -21.77
CA LEU A 51 -11.81 24.78 -21.36
C LEU A 51 -13.28 24.69 -20.94
N ALA A 52 -14.11 23.94 -21.67
CA ALA A 52 -15.49 23.65 -21.29
C ALA A 52 -15.57 22.85 -19.99
N LEU A 53 -14.69 21.87 -19.80
CA LEU A 53 -14.61 21.08 -18.56
C LEU A 53 -14.18 21.96 -17.38
N LEU A 54 -13.22 22.86 -17.59
CA LEU A 54 -12.78 23.85 -16.59
C LEU A 54 -13.93 24.77 -16.18
N LEU A 55 -14.65 25.33 -17.15
CA LEU A 55 -15.81 26.19 -16.89
C LEU A 55 -16.92 25.41 -16.17
N LEU A 56 -17.19 24.17 -16.57
CA LEU A 56 -18.17 23.31 -15.90
C LEU A 56 -17.76 22.97 -14.45
N THR A 57 -16.45 22.77 -14.22
CA THR A 57 -15.89 22.55 -12.88
C THR A 57 -16.06 23.77 -11.98
N MET A 58 -15.88 24.98 -12.55
CA MET A 58 -16.02 26.25 -11.85
C MET A 58 -17.49 26.58 -11.53
N VAL A 59 -18.40 26.36 -12.50
CA VAL A 59 -19.83 26.67 -12.36
C VAL A 59 -20.57 25.65 -11.51
N TRP A 60 -20.26 24.34 -11.65
CA TRP A 60 -21.00 23.28 -10.97
C TRP A 60 -20.09 22.16 -10.44
N PRO A 61 -19.30 22.41 -9.38
CA PRO A 61 -18.39 21.42 -8.80
C PRO A 61 -19.12 20.16 -8.28
N ASN A 62 -20.40 20.27 -7.92
CA ASN A 62 -21.21 19.13 -7.49
C ASN A 62 -21.50 18.11 -8.60
N ALA A 63 -21.41 18.47 -9.88
CA ALA A 63 -21.58 17.51 -10.98
C ALA A 63 -20.43 16.48 -11.02
N PHE A 64 -19.26 16.84 -10.50
CA PHE A 64 -18.08 15.99 -10.42
C PHE A 64 -18.05 15.09 -9.18
N ARG A 65 -19.00 15.23 -8.23
CA ARG A 65 -19.07 14.36 -7.05
C ARG A 65 -19.14 12.86 -7.36
N PRO A 66 -20.03 12.35 -8.23
CA PRO A 66 -20.05 10.92 -8.53
C PRO A 66 -18.75 10.42 -9.17
N LEU A 67 -18.12 11.26 -10.00
CA LEU A 67 -16.83 10.95 -10.60
C LEU A 67 -15.70 10.94 -9.56
N ALA A 68 -15.69 11.89 -8.63
CA ALA A 68 -14.73 11.95 -7.54
C ALA A 68 -14.87 10.72 -6.63
N VAL A 69 -16.09 10.32 -6.26
CA VAL A 69 -16.30 9.08 -5.48
C VAL A 69 -15.76 7.87 -6.22
N LEU A 70 -16.02 7.75 -7.53
CA LEU A 70 -15.50 6.65 -8.35
C LEU A 70 -13.96 6.67 -8.41
N TRP A 71 -13.37 7.84 -8.63
CA TRP A 71 -11.92 8.05 -8.72
C TRP A 71 -11.20 7.70 -7.42
N PHE A 72 -11.70 8.21 -6.29
CA PHE A 72 -11.15 7.90 -4.96
C PHE A 72 -11.38 6.43 -4.59
N GLY A 73 -12.54 5.87 -4.92
CA GLY A 73 -12.83 4.45 -4.74
C GLY A 73 -11.87 3.55 -5.52
N LEU A 74 -11.60 3.89 -6.78
CA LEU A 74 -10.64 3.19 -7.63
C LEU A 74 -9.22 3.31 -7.07
N SER A 75 -8.80 4.51 -6.68
CA SER A 75 -7.49 4.75 -6.08
C SER A 75 -7.29 3.95 -4.80
N HIS A 76 -8.33 3.80 -3.98
CA HIS A 76 -8.29 3.00 -2.76
C HIS A 76 -8.19 1.50 -3.07
N LEU A 77 -8.98 1.00 -4.02
CA LEU A 77 -8.89 -0.40 -4.47
C LEU A 77 -7.48 -0.70 -4.99
N LEU A 78 -6.93 0.21 -5.78
CA LEU A 78 -5.59 0.12 -6.33
C LEU A 78 -4.54 0.12 -5.21
N SER A 79 -4.67 1.00 -4.21
CA SER A 79 -3.79 1.05 -3.04
C SER A 79 -3.79 -0.25 -2.24
N ARG A 80 -4.96 -0.87 -2.03
CA ARG A 80 -5.08 -2.18 -1.36
C ARG A 80 -4.42 -3.31 -2.14
N VAL A 81 -4.46 -3.27 -3.46
CA VAL A 81 -3.76 -4.23 -4.32
C VAL A 81 -2.25 -3.95 -4.28
N MET A 82 -1.85 -2.69 -4.45
CA MET A 82 -0.44 -2.27 -4.45
C MET A 82 0.28 -2.61 -3.15
N SER A 83 -0.36 -2.44 -1.99
CA SER A 83 0.24 -2.86 -0.71
C SER A 83 0.65 -4.34 -0.71
N ARG A 84 -0.22 -5.22 -1.22
CA ARG A 84 0.07 -6.66 -1.35
C ARG A 84 1.13 -6.95 -2.40
N VAL A 85 1.08 -6.25 -3.53
CA VAL A 85 2.08 -6.38 -4.61
C VAL A 85 3.46 -5.99 -4.10
N ILE A 86 3.61 -4.82 -3.48
CA ILE A 86 4.88 -4.32 -2.95
C ILE A 86 5.46 -5.32 -1.93
N LEU A 87 4.63 -5.80 -0.99
CA LEU A 87 5.08 -6.78 0.00
C LEU A 87 5.57 -8.07 -0.67
N THR A 88 4.84 -8.56 -1.67
CA THR A 88 5.22 -9.78 -2.42
C THR A 88 6.53 -9.57 -3.17
N VAL A 89 6.68 -8.44 -3.88
CA VAL A 89 7.89 -8.10 -4.62
C VAL A 89 9.09 -7.98 -3.68
N VAL A 90 8.96 -7.28 -2.56
CA VAL A 90 10.03 -7.14 -1.56
C VAL A 90 10.40 -8.50 -0.97
N PHE A 91 9.42 -9.34 -0.65
CA PHE A 91 9.68 -10.68 -0.14
C PHE A 91 10.47 -11.54 -1.14
N PHE A 92 10.09 -11.52 -2.42
CA PHE A 92 10.77 -12.30 -3.45
C PHE A 92 12.14 -11.74 -3.84
N LEU A 93 12.30 -10.41 -3.88
CA LEU A 93 13.55 -9.78 -4.33
C LEU A 93 14.58 -9.57 -3.22
N VAL A 94 14.15 -9.49 -1.96
CA VAL A 94 15.06 -9.21 -0.83
C VAL A 94 15.11 -10.39 0.12
N VAL A 95 13.96 -10.77 0.71
CA VAL A 95 13.93 -11.79 1.76
C VAL A 95 14.31 -13.17 1.23
N THR A 96 13.79 -13.55 0.07
CA THR A 96 14.03 -14.85 -0.55
C THR A 96 15.50 -15.05 -0.93
N PRO A 97 16.19 -14.13 -1.64
CA PRO A 97 17.60 -14.31 -1.94
C PRO A 97 18.47 -14.29 -0.69
N ILE A 98 18.16 -13.48 0.33
CA ILE A 98 18.87 -13.54 1.61
C ILE A 98 18.75 -14.93 2.24
N GLY A 99 17.54 -15.52 2.22
CA GLY A 99 17.30 -16.88 2.71
C GLY A 99 18.06 -17.94 1.92
N VAL A 100 18.10 -17.81 0.59
CA VAL A 100 18.85 -18.72 -0.31
C VAL A 100 20.35 -18.59 -0.07
N ILE A 101 20.89 -17.38 0.01
CA ILE A 101 22.31 -17.13 0.31
C ILE A 101 22.67 -17.74 1.66
N ARG A 102 21.87 -17.51 2.71
CA ARG A 102 22.07 -18.12 4.03
C ARG A 102 22.08 -19.65 3.96
N ARG A 103 21.18 -20.24 3.17
CA ARG A 103 21.10 -21.70 2.96
C ARG A 103 22.33 -22.24 2.21
N LEU A 104 22.83 -21.52 1.21
CA LEU A 104 24.05 -21.89 0.47
C LEU A 104 25.31 -21.74 1.32
N CYS A 105 25.36 -20.72 2.19
CA CYS A 105 26.47 -20.50 3.13
C CYS A 105 26.52 -21.53 4.27
N GLY A 106 25.60 -22.50 4.30
CA GLY A 106 25.62 -23.60 5.28
C GLY A 106 25.13 -23.22 6.68
N ALA A 107 24.60 -22.01 6.86
CA ALA A 107 24.05 -21.56 8.13
C ALA A 107 22.70 -22.27 8.41
N ASP A 108 22.77 -23.42 9.07
CA ASP A 108 21.60 -24.15 9.59
C ASP A 108 21.35 -23.76 11.05
N ALA A 109 20.88 -22.53 11.27
CA ALA A 109 20.61 -21.99 12.62
C ALA A 109 19.59 -22.82 13.43
N LEU A 110 18.76 -23.62 12.75
CA LEU A 110 17.73 -24.45 13.37
C LEU A 110 18.13 -25.94 13.43
N GLN A 111 19.33 -26.29 12.98
CA GLN A 111 19.81 -27.69 12.85
C GLN A 111 18.75 -28.61 12.21
N LEU A 112 17.99 -28.09 11.23
CA LEU A 112 16.84 -28.78 10.63
C LEU A 112 17.26 -30.10 9.99
N LYS A 113 18.50 -30.21 9.51
CA LYS A 113 19.03 -31.47 8.97
C LYS A 113 19.16 -32.58 10.02
N LYS A 114 19.43 -32.25 11.29
CA LYS A 114 19.57 -33.22 12.39
C LYS A 114 18.23 -33.53 13.07
N TRP A 115 17.25 -32.64 12.93
CA TRP A 115 15.93 -32.77 13.50
C TRP A 115 15.19 -33.99 12.93
N LYS A 116 14.78 -34.92 13.82
CA LYS A 116 14.03 -36.17 13.52
C LYS A 116 14.74 -37.26 12.70
N GLN A 117 16.02 -37.11 12.36
CA GLN A 117 16.77 -38.18 11.67
C GLN A 117 17.24 -39.30 12.61
N GLY A 118 17.12 -39.14 13.93
CA GLY A 118 17.48 -40.16 14.93
C GLY A 118 16.72 -40.02 16.24
N ARG A 119 17.05 -40.87 17.23
CA ARG A 119 16.48 -40.86 18.59
C ARG A 119 17.12 -39.84 19.56
N GLY A 120 18.13 -39.08 19.11
CA GLY A 120 18.84 -38.09 19.93
C GLY A 120 18.16 -36.71 19.94
N SER A 121 18.40 -35.94 21.01
CA SER A 121 17.95 -34.55 21.12
C SER A 121 18.88 -33.61 20.33
N VAL A 122 18.30 -32.62 19.66
CA VAL A 122 19.03 -31.52 18.99
C VAL A 122 19.31 -30.38 19.96
N PHE A 123 18.67 -30.39 21.14
CA PHE A 123 18.95 -29.43 22.20
C PHE A 123 20.30 -29.71 22.83
N VAL A 124 21.10 -28.65 23.00
CA VAL A 124 22.37 -28.69 23.71
C VAL A 124 22.07 -28.71 25.21
N VAL A 125 22.40 -29.82 25.88
CA VAL A 125 22.35 -29.90 27.35
C VAL A 125 23.54 -29.11 27.90
N ARG A 126 23.25 -28.07 28.68
CA ARG A 126 24.29 -27.28 29.36
C ARG A 126 24.54 -27.88 30.73
N GLU A 127 25.71 -28.47 30.92
CA GLU A 127 26.16 -28.94 32.23
C GLU A 127 27.10 -27.88 32.83
N GLY A 128 26.66 -27.22 33.92
CA GLY A 128 27.47 -26.25 34.67
C GLY A 128 26.81 -24.89 34.93
N VAL A 129 27.51 -24.03 35.65
CA VAL A 129 27.08 -22.66 36.00
C VAL A 129 27.36 -21.73 34.82
N VAL A 130 26.38 -20.90 34.44
CA VAL A 130 26.46 -19.98 33.28
C VAL A 130 27.68 -19.07 33.40
N GLN A 131 28.60 -19.14 32.44
CA GLN A 131 29.81 -18.31 32.43
C GLN A 131 29.59 -17.05 31.61
N GLY A 132 30.34 -15.98 31.89
CA GLY A 132 30.28 -14.73 31.12
C GLY A 132 30.63 -14.91 29.62
N LYS A 133 31.41 -15.96 29.30
CA LYS A 133 31.74 -16.33 27.92
C LYS A 133 30.54 -16.90 27.15
N ASP A 134 29.59 -17.53 27.84
CA ASP A 134 28.34 -18.05 27.26
C ASP A 134 27.36 -16.93 26.90
N MET A 135 27.55 -15.72 27.45
CA MET A 135 26.77 -14.54 27.10
C MET A 135 27.21 -13.94 25.76
N ALA A 136 28.46 -14.16 25.36
CA ALA A 136 29.03 -13.61 24.13
C ALA A 136 28.58 -14.37 22.87
N ASN A 137 28.25 -15.66 22.98
CA ASN A 137 27.74 -16.46 21.86
C ASN A 137 26.71 -17.49 22.36
N PRO A 138 25.43 -17.09 22.51
CA PRO A 138 24.42 -17.92 23.16
C PRO A 138 23.84 -19.03 22.27
N TYR A 139 24.18 -19.05 20.97
CA TYR A 139 23.67 -19.96 19.95
C TYR A 139 24.77 -20.56 19.09
#